data_AF-A0A925LI11-F1
#
_entry.id   AF-A0A925LI11-F1
#
_cell.length_a   1.000
_cell.length_b   1.000
_cell.length_c   1.000
_cell.angle_alpha   90.00
_cell.angle_beta   90.00
_cell.angle_gamma   90.00
#
_symmetry.space_group_name_H-M   'P 1'
#
loop_
_entity.id
_entity.type
_entity.pdbx_description
1 polymer ?
#
loop_
_entity_poly.entity_id
_entity_poly.type
_entity_poly.pdbx_seq_one_letter_code
_entity_poly.pdbx_strand_id
1 'polypeptide(L)'
;MMQKLNMKKMGKSFREMAIKRKEENKTFSTDYLATLSQEKNIALKNYDSSSVECVDGYFELTEKLYQMTKFEDVTFGLGKATGEEDSLKVSGICFYYCSFSMCGFSNIVFENCSFVGCDFVECYTLGIVLIFRDCSFVSRSPGRKNIEDMPSLFESCEFTARFINSDVSSIVFNKTHFYFSHFENVDMSDAILLDCSFDTSKVCGCNLKGTKIVNPKFIEFYVDDTDKKTKVNRKTYLDFINYNKKEAREVRDAVEVYYAFSELFENNKIMDFSGEYFFLSQRVGMKNLEGFAKVKSFLSLITCGYGERPFYSLFASLTLVFLCGTLYMLFGVNINGEVIAFQPTFTTPLPPFRELVLWYHFSLVTFSTVGYGNVVPVGGSLIVSAFEMVLGVVMVGIWVSTLVRKMTRN
;
A
#
# COMPACT_ATOMS: atom_id res chain seq x y z
N MET A 1 -9.10 -19.11 10.72
CA MET A 1 -7.77 -18.50 10.89
C MET A 1 -7.53 -17.60 9.67
N MET A 2 -7.93 -16.33 9.74
CA MET A 2 -7.80 -15.39 8.61
C MET A 2 -6.32 -15.19 8.29
N GLN A 3 -5.93 -15.40 7.03
CA GLN A 3 -4.59 -15.11 6.52
C GLN A 3 -4.30 -13.63 6.81
N LYS A 4 -3.43 -13.38 7.80
CA LYS A 4 -2.72 -12.11 7.90
C LYS A 4 -2.13 -11.86 6.50
N LEU A 5 -2.47 -10.74 5.85
CA LEU A 5 -1.85 -10.38 4.57
C LEU A 5 -0.33 -10.52 4.77
N ASN A 6 0.29 -11.52 4.15
CA ASN A 6 1.73 -11.69 4.24
C ASN A 6 2.35 -10.73 3.22
N MET A 7 2.30 -9.44 3.57
CA MET A 7 2.76 -8.31 2.76
C MET A 7 4.13 -8.61 2.14
N LYS A 8 5.08 -9.11 2.94
CA LYS A 8 6.43 -9.45 2.48
C LYS A 8 6.45 -10.54 1.41
N LYS A 9 5.67 -11.62 1.56
CA LYS A 9 5.60 -12.70 0.56
C LYS A 9 4.91 -12.25 -0.73
N MET A 10 3.86 -11.43 -0.60
CA MET A 10 3.12 -10.91 -1.75
C MET A 10 3.94 -9.91 -2.55
N GLY A 11 4.67 -8.99 -1.89
CA GLY A 11 5.56 -8.05 -2.57
C GLY A 11 6.59 -8.75 -3.46
N LYS A 12 7.21 -9.85 -2.99
CA LYS A 12 8.12 -10.66 -3.83
C LYS A 12 7.40 -11.26 -5.05
N SER A 13 6.23 -11.85 -4.84
CA SER A 13 5.44 -12.46 -5.93
C SER A 13 4.99 -11.44 -6.98
N PHE A 14 4.66 -10.20 -6.57
CA PHE A 14 4.27 -9.15 -7.50
C PHE A 14 5.46 -8.58 -8.29
N ARG A 15 6.65 -8.56 -7.70
CA ARG A 15 7.89 -8.28 -8.46
C ARG A 15 8.14 -9.33 -9.53
N GLU A 16 8.03 -10.61 -9.18
CA GLU A 16 8.14 -11.72 -10.15
C GLU A 16 7.07 -11.60 -11.26
N MET A 17 5.85 -11.19 -10.92
CA MET A 17 4.78 -10.95 -11.90
C MET A 17 5.12 -9.82 -12.89
N ALA A 18 5.68 -8.71 -12.40
CA ALA A 18 6.09 -7.61 -13.28
C ALA A 18 7.25 -8.00 -14.20
N ILE A 19 8.25 -8.72 -13.66
CA ILE A 19 9.36 -9.26 -14.44
C ILE A 19 8.82 -10.17 -15.54
N LYS A 20 7.92 -11.08 -15.19
CA LYS A 20 7.29 -11.98 -16.16
C LYS A 20 6.53 -11.21 -17.25
N ARG A 21 5.76 -10.18 -16.89
CA ARG A 21 5.04 -9.34 -17.87
C ARG A 21 6.00 -8.60 -18.80
N LYS A 22 7.13 -8.11 -18.27
CA LYS A 22 8.20 -7.48 -19.07
C LYS A 22 8.87 -8.48 -20.03
N GLU A 23 9.15 -9.69 -19.57
CA GLU A 23 9.70 -10.77 -20.40
C GLU A 23 8.73 -11.21 -21.49
N GLU A 24 7.44 -11.36 -21.15
CA GLU A 24 6.37 -11.66 -22.10
C GLU A 24 6.27 -10.59 -23.19
N ASN A 25 6.23 -9.30 -22.82
CA ASN A 25 6.23 -8.18 -23.77
C ASN A 25 7.46 -8.20 -24.69
N LYS A 26 8.66 -8.44 -24.15
CA LYS A 26 9.90 -8.44 -24.94
C LYS A 26 9.96 -9.60 -25.92
N THR A 27 9.61 -10.80 -25.45
CA THR A 27 9.54 -12.00 -26.30
C THR A 27 8.55 -11.78 -27.42
N PHE A 28 7.37 -11.26 -27.05
CA PHE A 28 6.30 -10.96 -27.99
C PHE A 28 6.71 -9.93 -29.05
N SER A 29 7.34 -8.82 -28.64
CA SER A 29 7.88 -7.82 -29.57
C SER A 29 8.88 -8.44 -30.56
N THR A 30 9.73 -9.35 -30.09
CA THR A 30 10.73 -10.03 -30.93
C THR A 30 10.09 -11.01 -31.94
N ASP A 31 9.13 -11.80 -31.51
CA ASP A 31 8.40 -12.74 -32.37
C ASP A 31 7.52 -11.99 -33.40
N TYR A 32 6.91 -10.88 -32.97
CA TYR A 32 6.14 -10.01 -33.84
C TYR A 32 7.03 -9.31 -34.89
N LEU A 33 8.23 -8.84 -34.50
CA LEU A 33 9.25 -8.33 -35.42
C LEU A 33 9.61 -9.36 -36.50
N ALA A 34 9.83 -10.62 -36.11
CA ALA A 34 10.17 -11.69 -37.03
C ALA A 34 9.02 -11.98 -38.02
N THR A 35 7.78 -11.91 -37.55
CA THR A 35 6.60 -12.19 -38.39
C THR A 35 6.28 -11.02 -39.33
N LEU A 36 6.28 -9.78 -38.85
CA LEU A 36 6.00 -8.59 -39.66
C LEU A 36 7.03 -8.33 -40.75
N SER A 37 8.31 -8.54 -40.44
CA SER A 37 9.39 -8.40 -41.42
C SER A 37 9.24 -9.39 -42.57
N GLN A 38 8.72 -10.59 -42.30
CA GLN A 38 8.47 -11.62 -43.31
C GLN A 38 7.16 -11.40 -44.09
N GLU A 39 6.07 -10.98 -43.43
CA GLU A 39 4.74 -10.90 -44.06
C GLU A 39 4.41 -9.56 -44.72
N LYS A 40 4.90 -8.44 -44.16
CA LYS A 40 4.43 -7.09 -44.55
C LYS A 40 5.53 -6.14 -45.04
N ASN A 41 6.79 -6.57 -45.07
CA ASN A 41 7.92 -5.75 -45.52
C ASN A 41 8.03 -4.41 -44.76
N ILE A 42 7.61 -4.38 -43.49
CA ILE A 42 7.66 -3.19 -42.63
C ILE A 42 9.11 -2.98 -42.20
N ALA A 43 9.74 -1.91 -42.68
CA ALA A 43 11.07 -1.52 -42.28
C ALA A 43 11.04 -0.92 -40.86
N LEU A 44 12.00 -1.33 -40.04
CA LEU A 44 12.19 -0.82 -38.69
C LEU A 44 12.67 0.64 -38.78
N LYS A 45 11.86 1.59 -38.31
CA LYS A 45 12.22 3.01 -38.29
C LYS A 45 12.93 3.33 -36.98
N ASN A 46 14.09 3.97 -37.08
CA ASN A 46 14.81 4.49 -35.92
C ASN A 46 14.99 5.99 -36.08
N TYR A 47 14.61 6.74 -35.06
CA TYR A 47 14.74 8.18 -34.95
C TYR A 47 15.64 8.46 -33.73
N ASP A 48 16.85 8.92 -34.00
CA ASP A 48 17.83 9.35 -33.01
C ASP A 48 18.12 10.85 -33.16
N SER A 49 18.47 11.55 -32.09
CA SER A 49 18.77 12.98 -32.06
C SER A 49 19.82 13.41 -33.11
N SER A 50 20.73 12.51 -33.48
CA SER A 50 21.75 12.70 -34.51
C SER A 50 21.24 12.61 -35.96
N SER A 51 20.08 12.00 -36.16
CA SER A 51 19.60 11.52 -37.47
C SER A 51 18.32 12.19 -37.97
N VAL A 52 17.68 13.01 -37.14
CA VAL A 52 16.38 13.64 -37.46
C VAL A 52 16.49 15.15 -37.49
N GLU A 53 15.89 15.76 -38.52
CA GLU A 53 15.61 17.20 -38.52
C GLU A 53 14.55 17.52 -37.47
N CYS A 54 14.98 18.09 -36.35
CA CYS A 54 14.09 18.66 -35.33
C CYS A 54 13.76 20.12 -35.68
N VAL A 55 12.50 20.51 -35.49
CA VAL A 55 12.07 21.90 -35.62
C VAL A 55 12.18 22.55 -34.24
N ASP A 56 13.01 23.59 -34.12
CA ASP A 56 13.32 24.26 -32.84
C ASP A 56 13.80 23.32 -31.72
N GLY A 57 14.43 22.20 -32.08
CA GLY A 57 14.91 21.18 -31.14
C GLY A 57 13.85 20.14 -30.73
N TYR A 58 12.66 20.17 -31.33
CA TYR A 58 11.58 19.22 -31.09
C TYR A 58 11.30 18.35 -32.31
N PHE A 59 11.01 17.08 -32.06
CA PHE A 59 10.59 16.13 -33.09
C PHE A 59 9.12 16.32 -33.42
N GLU A 60 8.84 16.43 -34.72
CA GLU A 60 7.48 16.57 -35.22
C GLU A 60 6.88 15.20 -35.58
N LEU A 61 5.74 14.88 -34.97
CA LEU A 61 4.98 13.67 -35.27
C LEU A 61 4.15 13.88 -36.55
N THR A 62 4.70 13.45 -37.68
CA THR A 62 4.09 13.61 -39.01
C THR A 62 3.18 12.46 -39.43
N GLU A 63 3.28 11.29 -38.80
CA GLU A 63 2.51 10.09 -39.14
C GLU A 63 1.37 9.86 -38.15
N LYS A 64 0.23 9.33 -38.62
CA LYS A 64 -0.88 8.92 -37.74
C LYS A 64 -0.65 7.57 -37.05
N LEU A 65 0.31 6.80 -37.54
CA LEU A 65 0.56 5.43 -37.12
C LEU A 65 2.07 5.19 -37.09
N TYR A 66 2.60 4.92 -35.90
CA TYR A 66 3.97 4.47 -35.69
C TYR A 66 3.93 3.02 -35.23
N GLN A 67 4.62 2.14 -35.96
CA GLN A 67 4.69 0.72 -35.65
C GLN A 67 6.15 0.31 -35.54
N MET A 68 6.51 -0.25 -34.39
CA MET A 68 7.85 -0.77 -34.13
C MET A 68 8.95 0.28 -34.33
N THR A 69 8.59 1.53 -34.09
CA THR A 69 9.48 2.68 -34.24
C THR A 69 10.29 2.86 -32.96
N LYS A 70 11.59 3.06 -33.10
CA LYS A 70 12.48 3.46 -32.00
C LYS A 70 12.70 4.96 -32.04
N PHE A 71 12.51 5.60 -30.90
CA PHE A 71 12.84 6.99 -30.63
C PHE A 71 13.91 6.98 -29.52
N GLU A 72 15.08 7.54 -29.80
CA GLU A 72 16.22 7.55 -28.89
C GLU A 72 16.74 8.98 -28.72
N ASP A 73 16.78 9.48 -27.48
CA ASP A 73 17.26 10.83 -27.15
C ASP A 73 16.50 11.96 -27.88
N VAL A 74 15.25 11.71 -28.22
CA VAL A 74 14.38 12.66 -28.92
C VAL A 74 13.48 13.42 -27.95
N THR A 75 13.31 14.73 -28.16
CA THR A 75 12.34 15.55 -27.40
C THR A 75 11.11 15.85 -28.23
N PHE A 76 9.92 15.60 -27.68
CA PHE A 76 8.63 15.91 -28.29
C PHE A 76 8.02 17.16 -27.67
N GLY A 77 7.31 17.96 -28.46
CA GLY A 77 6.50 19.07 -27.98
C GLY A 77 7.05 20.46 -28.33
N LEU A 78 7.03 21.39 -27.37
CA LEU A 78 7.41 22.80 -27.56
C LEU A 78 8.21 23.34 -26.37
N GLY A 79 9.05 24.34 -26.64
CA GLY A 79 9.93 24.94 -25.62
C GLY A 79 9.28 25.95 -24.70
N LYS A 80 8.15 26.56 -25.08
CA LYS A 80 7.46 27.57 -24.26
C LYS A 80 5.96 27.30 -24.26
N ALA A 81 5.39 27.20 -23.07
CA ALA A 81 3.96 27.25 -22.83
C ALA A 81 3.70 27.87 -21.45
N THR A 82 2.66 28.70 -21.32
CA THR A 82 2.26 29.25 -20.02
C THR A 82 1.18 28.41 -19.32
N GLY A 83 0.59 27.47 -20.06
CA GLY A 83 -0.39 26.52 -19.56
C GLY A 83 -0.79 25.52 -20.65
N GLU A 84 -1.88 24.78 -20.41
CA GLU A 84 -2.39 23.75 -21.33
C GLU A 84 -2.83 24.34 -22.69
N GLU A 85 -3.35 25.56 -22.73
CA GLU A 85 -3.85 26.16 -23.97
C GLU A 85 -2.75 26.48 -24.99
N ASP A 86 -1.52 26.74 -24.51
CA ASP A 86 -0.36 27.06 -25.33
C ASP A 86 0.51 25.83 -25.66
N SER A 87 0.10 24.65 -25.20
CA SER A 87 0.85 23.41 -25.38
C SER A 87 0.61 22.78 -26.76
N LEU A 88 1.55 21.96 -27.23
CA LEU A 88 1.38 21.23 -28.48
C LEU A 88 0.29 20.17 -28.32
N LYS A 89 -0.77 20.25 -29.10
CA LYS A 89 -1.83 19.24 -29.11
C LYS A 89 -1.58 18.23 -30.22
N VAL A 90 -1.45 16.98 -29.83
CA VAL A 90 -1.25 15.84 -30.73
C VAL A 90 -2.43 14.91 -30.57
N SER A 91 -3.20 14.71 -31.64
CA SER A 91 -4.47 13.97 -31.56
C SER A 91 -4.52 12.75 -32.46
N GLY A 92 -5.02 11.62 -31.94
CA GLY A 92 -5.35 10.44 -32.73
C GLY A 92 -4.17 9.65 -33.29
N ILE A 93 -2.96 9.83 -32.75
CA ILE A 93 -1.78 9.06 -33.17
C ILE A 93 -1.76 7.70 -32.47
N CYS A 94 -1.46 6.65 -33.23
CA CYS A 94 -1.34 5.30 -32.73
C CYS A 94 0.12 4.85 -32.74
N PHE A 95 0.67 4.55 -31.58
CA PHE A 95 1.98 3.94 -31.36
C PHE A 95 1.78 2.48 -30.98
N TYR A 96 2.29 1.57 -31.79
CA TYR A 96 2.26 0.12 -31.53
C TYR A 96 3.67 -0.42 -31.43
N TYR A 97 4.00 -0.98 -30.27
CA TYR A 97 5.32 -1.56 -29.99
C TYR A 97 6.49 -0.60 -30.26
N CYS A 98 6.26 0.69 -30.02
CA CYS A 98 7.29 1.71 -30.12
C CYS A 98 8.17 1.72 -28.87
N SER A 99 9.44 2.04 -29.04
CA SER A 99 10.39 2.24 -27.94
C SER A 99 10.74 3.71 -27.86
N PHE A 100 10.58 4.30 -26.69
CA PHE A 100 11.01 5.64 -26.33
C PHE A 100 12.12 5.50 -25.29
N SER A 101 13.35 5.85 -25.67
CA SER A 101 14.53 5.73 -24.79
C SER A 101 15.16 7.09 -24.60
N MET A 102 15.32 7.53 -23.35
CA MET A 102 15.85 8.85 -23.00
C MET A 102 15.07 10.01 -23.64
N CYS A 103 13.80 9.79 -23.99
CA CYS A 103 12.99 10.81 -24.66
C CYS A 103 12.43 11.84 -23.67
N GLY A 104 12.48 13.12 -24.07
CA GLY A 104 11.85 14.23 -23.36
C GLY A 104 10.45 14.53 -23.89
N PHE A 105 9.52 14.89 -23.01
CA PHE A 105 8.19 15.36 -23.38
C PHE A 105 7.97 16.76 -22.81
N SER A 106 7.91 17.77 -23.68
CA SER A 106 7.87 19.18 -23.28
C SER A 106 6.60 19.87 -23.72
N ASN A 107 5.80 20.35 -22.78
CA ASN A 107 4.60 21.17 -23.06
C ASN A 107 3.71 20.56 -24.17
N ILE A 108 3.32 19.31 -23.99
CA ILE A 108 2.61 18.50 -24.98
C ILE A 108 1.38 17.82 -24.37
N VAL A 109 0.30 17.78 -25.15
CA VAL A 109 -0.97 17.14 -24.82
C VAL A 109 -1.28 16.12 -25.89
N PHE A 110 -1.34 14.85 -25.50
CA PHE A 110 -1.82 13.77 -26.34
C PHE A 110 -3.32 13.58 -26.10
N GLU A 111 -4.13 13.69 -27.16
CA GLU A 111 -5.58 13.52 -27.11
C GLU A 111 -6.02 12.34 -27.98
N ASN A 112 -6.78 11.39 -27.42
CA ASN A 112 -7.26 10.21 -28.14
C ASN A 112 -6.12 9.40 -28.81
N CYS A 113 -4.93 9.40 -28.23
CA CYS A 113 -3.78 8.67 -28.74
C CYS A 113 -3.69 7.27 -28.13
N SER A 114 -3.07 6.34 -28.86
CA SER A 114 -2.84 4.96 -28.38
C SER A 114 -1.35 4.69 -28.26
N PHE A 115 -0.93 4.11 -27.14
CA PHE A 115 0.44 3.69 -26.86
C PHE A 115 0.40 2.22 -26.43
N VAL A 116 0.25 1.30 -27.38
CA VAL A 116 0.02 -0.12 -27.09
C VAL A 116 1.33 -0.89 -27.19
N GLY A 117 1.65 -1.66 -26.15
CA GLY A 117 2.88 -2.44 -26.07
C GLY A 117 4.16 -1.61 -26.20
N CYS A 118 4.10 -0.31 -25.88
CA CYS A 118 5.21 0.60 -25.99
C CYS A 118 6.10 0.54 -24.74
N ASP A 119 7.39 0.72 -24.95
CA ASP A 119 8.39 0.80 -23.88
C ASP A 119 8.84 2.25 -23.72
N PHE A 120 8.72 2.81 -22.52
CA PHE A 120 9.28 4.09 -22.12
C PHE A 120 10.41 3.82 -21.14
N VAL A 121 11.63 4.17 -21.50
CA VAL A 121 12.83 3.90 -20.72
C VAL A 121 13.57 5.20 -20.50
N GLU A 122 13.77 5.58 -19.24
CA GLU A 122 14.48 6.81 -18.87
C GLU A 122 13.88 8.08 -19.52
N CYS A 123 12.58 8.04 -19.80
CA CYS A 123 11.84 9.19 -20.33
C CYS A 123 11.53 10.20 -19.22
N TYR A 124 11.43 11.47 -19.60
CA TYR A 124 11.20 12.55 -18.63
C TYR A 124 10.31 13.67 -19.18
N THR A 125 9.65 14.39 -18.28
CA THR A 125 8.94 15.63 -18.63
C THR A 125 9.92 16.80 -18.62
N LEU A 126 9.87 17.63 -19.66
CA LEU A 126 10.47 18.95 -19.70
C LEU A 126 9.37 20.01 -19.63
N GLY A 127 9.63 21.16 -19.01
CA GLY A 127 8.62 22.22 -18.89
C GLY A 127 7.47 21.87 -17.93
N ILE A 128 6.28 22.39 -18.21
CA ILE A 128 5.17 22.45 -17.24
C ILE A 128 4.08 21.40 -17.54
N VAL A 129 3.85 21.11 -18.82
CA VAL A 129 2.65 20.38 -19.25
C VAL A 129 3.03 19.09 -19.98
N LEU A 130 2.68 17.94 -19.40
CA LEU A 130 2.52 16.68 -20.12
C LEU A 130 1.15 16.10 -19.76
N ILE A 131 0.27 15.95 -20.75
CA ILE A 131 -1.08 15.43 -20.52
C ILE A 131 -1.38 14.30 -21.51
N PHE A 132 -1.88 13.20 -20.98
CA PHE A 132 -2.52 12.13 -21.73
C PHE A 132 -4.02 12.19 -21.45
N ARG A 133 -4.79 12.58 -22.47
CA ARG A 133 -6.24 12.75 -22.38
C ARG A 133 -6.94 11.78 -23.32
N ASP A 134 -7.87 11.01 -22.76
CA ASP A 134 -8.62 9.99 -23.50
C ASP A 134 -7.69 9.00 -24.23
N CYS A 135 -6.49 8.77 -23.69
CA CYS A 135 -5.47 7.91 -24.29
C CYS A 135 -5.61 6.46 -23.81
N SER A 136 -5.14 5.52 -24.62
CA SER A 136 -5.09 4.09 -24.25
C SER A 136 -3.66 3.55 -24.30
N PHE A 137 -3.23 2.89 -23.23
CA PHE A 137 -1.91 2.23 -23.13
C PHE A 137 -1.98 0.71 -23.29
N VAL A 138 -3.15 0.23 -23.69
CA VAL A 138 -3.51 -1.19 -23.83
C VAL A 138 -4.37 -1.32 -25.07
N SER A 139 -4.28 -2.44 -25.81
CA SER A 139 -5.29 -2.70 -26.84
C SER A 139 -6.58 -3.19 -26.22
N ARG A 140 -7.69 -2.75 -26.81
CA ARG A 140 -9.02 -3.34 -26.61
C ARG A 140 -9.59 -3.64 -27.99
N SER A 141 -9.01 -4.61 -28.71
CA SER A 141 -9.72 -5.19 -29.85
C SER A 141 -10.81 -6.15 -29.33
N PRO A 142 -12.10 -5.96 -29.68
CA PRO A 142 -13.16 -6.87 -29.26
C PRO A 142 -12.96 -8.25 -29.92
N GLY A 143 -12.63 -9.27 -29.13
CA GLY A 143 -12.35 -10.62 -29.65
C GLY A 143 -11.59 -11.55 -28.69
N ARG A 144 -10.98 -12.62 -29.23
CA ARG A 144 -10.01 -13.46 -28.50
C ARG A 144 -8.75 -12.66 -28.24
N LYS A 145 -8.09 -12.94 -27.10
CA LYS A 145 -6.81 -12.32 -26.77
C LYS A 145 -5.85 -12.37 -27.95
N ASN A 146 -5.47 -11.21 -28.46
CA ASN A 146 -4.60 -11.07 -29.61
C ASN A 146 -3.27 -10.45 -29.15
N ILE A 147 -2.29 -10.57 -30.04
CA ILE A 147 -1.00 -9.89 -30.04
C ILE A 147 -1.04 -8.51 -29.35
N GLU A 148 -2.02 -7.67 -29.70
CA GLU A 148 -2.21 -6.30 -29.22
C GLU A 148 -2.50 -6.13 -27.71
N ASP A 149 -2.74 -7.20 -26.96
CA ASP A 149 -3.10 -7.13 -25.53
C ASP A 149 -1.91 -6.85 -24.59
N MET A 150 -0.72 -6.61 -25.13
CA MET A 150 0.45 -6.31 -24.31
C MET A 150 0.37 -4.88 -23.76
N PRO A 151 0.42 -4.72 -22.42
CA PRO A 151 0.38 -3.40 -21.82
C PRO A 151 1.70 -2.68 -22.06
N SER A 152 1.67 -1.35 -22.12
CA SER A 152 2.90 -0.56 -22.15
C SER A 152 3.69 -0.64 -20.84
N LEU A 153 4.98 -0.33 -20.92
CA LEU A 153 5.92 -0.39 -19.81
C LEU A 153 6.63 0.95 -19.65
N PHE A 154 6.85 1.33 -18.41
CA PHE A 154 7.64 2.50 -18.03
C PHE A 154 8.74 2.06 -17.08
N GLU A 155 9.99 2.35 -17.41
CA GLU A 155 11.17 1.97 -16.64
C GLU A 155 12.04 3.20 -16.36
N SER A 156 12.30 3.47 -15.09
CA SER A 156 13.20 4.54 -14.65
C SER A 156 12.84 5.93 -15.20
N CYS A 157 11.54 6.22 -15.37
CA CYS A 157 11.08 7.50 -15.92
C CYS A 157 10.81 8.53 -14.81
N GLU A 158 10.86 9.82 -15.16
CA GLU A 158 10.58 10.94 -14.27
C GLU A 158 9.54 11.89 -14.88
N PHE A 159 8.31 11.86 -14.39
CA PHE A 159 7.20 12.58 -15.00
C PHE A 159 6.55 13.60 -14.09
N THR A 160 6.27 14.76 -14.69
CA THR A 160 5.18 15.64 -14.29
C THR A 160 4.05 15.47 -15.29
N ALA A 161 3.15 14.51 -15.03
CA ALA A 161 2.15 14.10 -16.00
C ALA A 161 0.72 14.11 -15.44
N ARG A 162 -0.24 14.46 -16.30
CA ARG A 162 -1.67 14.30 -16.02
C ARG A 162 -2.24 13.24 -16.94
N PHE A 163 -2.81 12.18 -16.37
CA PHE A 163 -3.59 11.19 -17.08
C PHE A 163 -5.07 11.47 -16.79
N ILE A 164 -5.84 11.73 -17.84
CA ILE A 164 -7.25 12.13 -17.75
C ILE A 164 -8.06 11.19 -18.65
N ASN A 165 -9.10 10.57 -18.10
CA ASN A 165 -10.00 9.64 -18.80
C ASN A 165 -9.27 8.56 -19.62
N SER A 166 -8.06 8.17 -19.18
CA SER A 166 -7.18 7.30 -19.94
C SER A 166 -7.21 5.87 -19.41
N ASP A 167 -6.89 4.91 -20.28
CA ASP A 167 -6.75 3.50 -19.91
C ASP A 167 -5.26 3.15 -19.78
N VAL A 168 -4.84 2.88 -18.55
CA VAL A 168 -3.51 2.35 -18.20
C VAL A 168 -3.65 1.01 -17.47
N SER A 169 -4.72 0.26 -17.77
CA SER A 169 -4.92 -1.06 -17.20
C SER A 169 -3.77 -2.01 -17.56
N SER A 170 -3.42 -2.91 -16.66
CA SER A 170 -2.29 -3.84 -16.82
C SER A 170 -0.91 -3.21 -17.05
N ILE A 171 -0.78 -1.88 -17.05
CA ILE A 171 0.49 -1.21 -17.25
C ILE A 171 1.51 -1.57 -16.16
N VAL A 172 2.79 -1.51 -16.50
CA VAL A 172 3.86 -1.63 -15.50
C VAL A 172 4.63 -0.33 -15.45
N PHE A 173 4.58 0.34 -14.30
CA PHE A 173 5.51 1.39 -13.93
C PHE A 173 6.57 0.78 -13.02
N ASN A 174 7.83 0.87 -13.39
CA ASN A 174 8.95 0.35 -12.62
C ASN A 174 9.97 1.46 -12.40
N LYS A 175 10.27 1.76 -11.14
CA LYS A 175 11.16 2.85 -10.72
C LYS A 175 10.78 4.20 -11.34
N THR A 176 9.48 4.44 -11.53
CA THR A 176 8.97 5.69 -12.08
C THR A 176 8.73 6.70 -10.97
N HIS A 177 9.24 7.92 -11.14
CA HIS A 177 9.03 9.04 -10.25
C HIS A 177 7.95 9.95 -10.82
N PHE A 178 6.86 10.13 -10.09
CA PHE A 178 5.78 11.03 -10.44
C PHE A 178 5.86 12.28 -9.56
N TYR A 179 6.09 13.43 -10.17
CA TYR A 179 6.08 14.75 -9.53
C TYR A 179 4.82 15.49 -9.96
N PHE A 180 4.13 16.19 -9.05
CA PHE A 180 2.97 17.02 -9.38
C PHE A 180 1.93 16.35 -10.31
N SER A 181 1.81 15.02 -10.21
CA SER A 181 1.11 14.22 -11.21
C SER A 181 -0.35 13.99 -10.82
N HIS A 182 -1.22 13.95 -11.83
CA HIS A 182 -2.65 13.80 -11.61
C HIS A 182 -3.22 12.60 -12.38
N PHE A 183 -4.03 11.80 -11.71
CA PHE A 183 -4.77 10.71 -12.31
C PHE A 183 -6.26 10.95 -12.08
N GLU A 184 -6.98 11.29 -13.16
CA GLU A 184 -8.40 11.64 -13.13
C GLU A 184 -9.20 10.70 -14.02
N ASN A 185 -10.15 9.96 -13.43
CA ASN A 185 -10.99 9.00 -14.15
C ASN A 185 -10.17 7.97 -14.96
N VAL A 186 -9.01 7.57 -14.44
CA VAL A 186 -8.08 6.65 -15.10
C VAL A 186 -8.41 5.20 -14.75
N ASP A 187 -8.40 4.32 -15.75
CA ASP A 187 -8.45 2.88 -15.50
C ASP A 187 -7.04 2.33 -15.24
N MET A 188 -6.73 1.99 -13.99
CA MET A 188 -5.46 1.37 -13.59
C MET A 188 -5.65 -0.09 -13.19
N SER A 189 -6.72 -0.74 -13.66
CA SER A 189 -7.02 -2.10 -13.24
C SER A 189 -5.88 -3.07 -13.58
N ASP A 190 -5.49 -3.91 -12.63
CA ASP A 190 -4.35 -4.83 -12.75
C ASP A 190 -2.98 -4.20 -13.10
N ALA A 191 -2.85 -2.87 -12.99
CA ALA A 191 -1.57 -2.17 -13.12
C ALA A 191 -0.60 -2.58 -12.01
N ILE A 192 0.70 -2.52 -12.31
CA ILE A 192 1.78 -2.83 -11.36
C ILE A 192 2.72 -1.63 -11.27
N LEU A 193 2.83 -1.05 -10.08
CA LEU A 193 3.70 0.07 -9.76
C LEU A 193 4.78 -0.45 -8.81
N LEU A 194 5.98 -0.65 -9.32
CA LEU A 194 7.13 -1.18 -8.57
C LEU A 194 8.13 -0.08 -8.29
N ASP A 195 8.53 0.08 -7.03
CA ASP A 195 9.56 1.05 -6.62
C ASP A 195 9.27 2.49 -7.11
N CYS A 196 8.00 2.81 -7.32
CA CYS A 196 7.58 4.14 -7.76
C CYS A 196 7.56 5.14 -6.60
N SER A 197 7.83 6.40 -6.90
CA SER A 197 7.56 7.49 -5.97
C SER A 197 6.48 8.42 -6.50
N PHE A 198 5.70 8.98 -5.59
CA PHE A 198 4.68 9.97 -5.85
C PHE A 198 4.96 11.18 -4.96
N ASP A 199 5.31 12.29 -5.58
CA ASP A 199 5.52 13.57 -4.93
C ASP A 199 4.43 14.54 -5.40
N THR A 200 3.69 15.11 -4.45
CA THR A 200 2.62 16.08 -4.71
C THR A 200 1.63 15.57 -5.75
N SER A 201 1.19 14.32 -5.62
CA SER A 201 0.39 13.63 -6.64
C SER A 201 -1.03 13.33 -6.16
N LYS A 202 -1.99 13.33 -7.08
CA LYS A 202 -3.41 13.17 -6.76
C LYS A 202 -4.10 12.13 -7.63
N VAL A 203 -4.93 11.29 -7.01
CA VAL A 203 -5.81 10.32 -7.66
C VAL A 203 -7.28 10.70 -7.41
N CYS A 204 -8.10 10.72 -8.46
CA CYS A 204 -9.53 11.01 -8.41
C CYS A 204 -10.31 10.12 -9.39
N GLY A 205 -11.41 9.50 -8.94
CA GLY A 205 -12.33 8.75 -9.79
C GLY A 205 -11.73 7.54 -10.52
N CYS A 206 -10.62 6.98 -10.04
CA CYS A 206 -9.86 5.95 -10.77
C CYS A 206 -10.35 4.52 -10.50
N ASN A 207 -10.20 3.62 -11.48
CA ASN A 207 -10.41 2.19 -11.28
C ASN A 207 -9.10 1.52 -10.84
N LEU A 208 -8.92 1.29 -9.54
CA LEU A 208 -7.72 0.69 -8.94
C LEU A 208 -7.90 -0.81 -8.63
N LYS A 209 -8.85 -1.48 -9.27
CA LYS A 209 -9.12 -2.92 -9.05
C LYS A 209 -7.93 -3.78 -9.47
N GLY A 210 -7.35 -4.55 -8.57
CA GLY A 210 -6.21 -5.41 -8.88
C GLY A 210 -4.88 -4.69 -9.05
N THR A 211 -4.84 -3.36 -8.88
CA THR A 211 -3.62 -2.56 -8.91
C THR A 211 -2.68 -2.97 -7.79
N LYS A 212 -1.39 -3.08 -8.09
CA LYS A 212 -0.35 -3.53 -7.15
C LYS A 212 0.69 -2.42 -7.02
N ILE A 213 0.77 -1.80 -5.86
CA ILE A 213 1.75 -0.76 -5.54
C ILE A 213 2.76 -1.34 -4.56
N VAL A 214 3.98 -1.60 -5.03
CA VAL A 214 5.00 -2.36 -4.30
C VAL A 214 6.19 -1.48 -3.99
N ASN A 215 6.59 -1.45 -2.71
CA ASN A 215 7.64 -0.58 -2.17
C ASN A 215 7.53 0.90 -2.61
N PRO A 216 6.35 1.55 -2.50
CA PRO A 216 6.19 2.93 -2.93
C PRO A 216 6.81 3.93 -1.96
N LYS A 217 7.18 5.10 -2.48
CA LYS A 217 7.41 6.30 -1.67
C LYS A 217 6.33 7.34 -1.96
N PHE A 218 5.77 7.95 -0.93
CA PHE A 218 4.77 9.02 -1.06
C PHE A 218 5.22 10.25 -0.30
N ILE A 219 5.10 11.41 -0.94
CA ILE A 219 5.28 12.75 -0.38
C ILE A 219 4.06 13.54 -0.85
N GLU A 220 3.25 14.06 0.07
CA GLU A 220 2.03 14.84 -0.28
C GLU A 220 1.13 14.14 -1.32
N PHE A 221 0.69 12.91 -1.03
CA PHE A 221 -0.17 12.14 -1.93
C PHE A 221 -1.64 12.17 -1.49
N TYR A 222 -2.53 12.50 -2.43
CA TYR A 222 -3.94 12.70 -2.17
C TYR A 222 -4.81 11.69 -2.93
N VAL A 223 -5.74 11.04 -2.22
CA VAL A 223 -6.84 10.28 -2.81
C VAL A 223 -8.11 11.07 -2.59
N ASP A 224 -8.64 11.68 -3.65
CA ASP A 224 -9.92 12.38 -3.62
C ASP A 224 -11.02 11.43 -4.09
N ASP A 225 -11.68 10.79 -3.13
CA ASP A 225 -12.79 9.87 -3.34
C ASP A 225 -14.11 10.46 -2.83
N THR A 226 -14.24 11.78 -2.86
CA THR A 226 -15.45 12.50 -2.38
C THR A 226 -16.72 12.04 -3.13
N ASP A 227 -16.58 11.72 -4.42
CA ASP A 227 -17.66 11.22 -5.27
C ASP A 227 -17.85 9.69 -5.24
N LYS A 228 -17.03 8.98 -4.46
CA LYS A 228 -17.01 7.52 -4.31
C LYS A 228 -16.86 6.77 -5.63
N LYS A 229 -16.25 7.39 -6.65
CA LYS A 229 -16.02 6.74 -7.95
C LYS A 229 -14.76 5.90 -7.98
N THR A 230 -13.83 6.07 -7.04
CA THR A 230 -12.59 5.30 -7.00
C THR A 230 -12.88 3.87 -6.55
N LYS A 231 -12.51 2.89 -7.37
CA LYS A 231 -12.88 1.48 -7.14
C LYS A 231 -11.68 0.63 -6.77
N VAL A 232 -11.82 -0.19 -5.73
CA VAL A 232 -10.83 -1.21 -5.34
C VAL A 232 -11.47 -2.58 -5.19
N ASN A 233 -10.67 -3.64 -5.18
CA ASN A 233 -11.13 -5.00 -4.89
C ASN A 233 -10.13 -5.75 -4.00
N ARG A 234 -10.44 -6.98 -3.60
CA ARG A 234 -9.54 -7.84 -2.80
C ARG A 234 -8.22 -8.23 -3.49
N LYS A 235 -8.04 -7.88 -4.77
CA LYS A 235 -6.77 -8.06 -5.50
C LYS A 235 -5.92 -6.78 -5.52
N THR A 236 -6.51 -5.63 -5.17
CA THR A 236 -5.78 -4.37 -5.01
C THR A 236 -4.84 -4.49 -3.82
N TYR A 237 -3.61 -4.03 -3.99
CA TYR A 237 -2.54 -4.19 -3.01
C TYR A 237 -1.67 -2.94 -2.92
N LEU A 238 -1.55 -2.39 -1.72
CA LEU A 238 -0.55 -1.40 -1.35
C LEU A 238 0.42 -2.04 -0.34
N ASP A 239 1.71 -2.13 -0.69
CA ASP A 239 2.78 -2.64 0.17
C ASP A 239 3.16 -1.69 1.30
N PHE A 240 4.15 -2.06 2.11
CA PHE A 240 4.75 -1.12 3.05
C PHE A 240 5.31 0.11 2.33
N ILE A 241 4.81 1.29 2.70
CA ILE A 241 5.34 2.58 2.27
C ILE A 241 6.78 2.74 2.78
N ASN A 242 7.67 3.11 1.87
CA ASN A 242 9.05 3.48 2.16
C ASN A 242 9.09 4.94 2.62
N TYR A 243 9.51 5.17 3.86
CA TYR A 243 9.65 6.50 4.45
C TYR A 243 10.77 6.51 5.50
N ASN A 244 11.36 7.68 5.70
CA ASN A 244 12.32 7.96 6.73
C ASN A 244 11.63 8.11 8.09
N LYS A 245 11.83 7.13 8.97
CA LYS A 245 11.23 7.10 10.31
C LYS A 245 11.66 8.25 11.23
N LYS A 246 12.75 8.95 10.90
CA LYS A 246 13.24 10.10 11.66
C LYS A 246 12.63 11.42 11.19
N GLU A 247 11.98 11.42 10.03
CA GLU A 247 11.41 12.61 9.42
C GLU A 247 9.91 12.67 9.69
N ALA A 248 9.50 13.61 10.54
CA ALA A 248 8.10 13.72 10.97
C ALA A 248 7.14 13.93 9.79
N ARG A 249 7.58 14.62 8.73
CA ARG A 249 6.81 14.84 7.50
C ARG A 249 6.54 13.51 6.79
N GLU A 250 7.57 12.76 6.40
CA GLU A 250 7.37 11.48 5.70
C GLU A 250 6.60 10.45 6.56
N VAL A 251 6.70 10.52 7.89
CA VAL A 251 5.85 9.71 8.78
C VAL A 251 4.38 10.13 8.69
N ARG A 252 4.05 11.42 8.62
CA ARG A 252 2.68 11.89 8.41
C ARG A 252 2.15 11.46 7.05
N ASP A 253 2.93 11.64 5.99
CA ASP A 253 2.52 11.26 4.63
C ASP A 253 2.18 9.76 4.57
N ALA A 254 2.99 8.90 5.19
CA ALA A 254 2.70 7.48 5.28
C ALA A 254 1.41 7.18 6.07
N VAL A 255 1.12 7.91 7.16
CA VAL A 255 -0.12 7.76 7.95
C VAL A 255 -1.34 8.13 7.11
N GLU A 256 -1.28 9.25 6.41
CA GLU A 256 -2.34 9.79 5.56
C GLU A 256 -2.64 8.83 4.40
N VAL A 257 -1.62 8.32 3.72
CA VAL A 257 -1.82 7.36 2.63
C VAL A 257 -2.44 6.05 3.12
N TYR A 258 -1.94 5.48 4.22
CA TYR A 258 -2.57 4.26 4.77
C TYR A 258 -4.03 4.52 5.20
N TYR A 259 -4.32 5.69 5.76
CA TYR A 259 -5.67 6.05 6.16
C TYR A 259 -6.58 6.23 4.93
N ALA A 260 -6.11 6.92 3.89
CA ALA A 260 -6.83 7.09 2.63
C ALA A 260 -7.16 5.74 1.97
N PHE A 261 -6.21 4.79 1.94
CA PHE A 261 -6.49 3.43 1.46
C PHE A 261 -7.49 2.70 2.37
N SER A 262 -7.42 2.87 3.69
CA SER A 262 -8.41 2.30 4.61
C SER A 262 -9.84 2.78 4.29
N GLU A 263 -10.02 4.08 4.10
CA GLU A 263 -11.32 4.67 3.72
C GLU A 263 -11.76 4.20 2.35
N LEU A 264 -10.85 4.12 1.38
CA LEU A 264 -11.16 3.64 0.04
C LEU A 264 -11.67 2.20 0.04
N PHE A 265 -11.04 1.31 0.80
CA PHE A 265 -11.51 -0.07 0.97
C PHE A 265 -12.85 -0.14 1.74
N GLU A 266 -13.08 0.73 2.72
CA GLU A 266 -14.35 0.83 3.45
C GLU A 266 -15.50 1.30 2.54
N ASN A 267 -15.26 2.34 1.72
CA ASN A 267 -16.20 2.83 0.71
C ASN A 267 -16.57 1.74 -0.31
N ASN A 268 -15.63 0.86 -0.63
CA ASN A 268 -15.82 -0.29 -1.51
C ASN A 268 -16.35 -1.55 -0.78
N LYS A 269 -16.69 -1.46 0.53
CA LYS A 269 -17.24 -2.54 1.38
C LYS A 269 -16.30 -3.74 1.57
N ILE A 270 -15.00 -3.49 1.63
CA ILE A 270 -13.95 -4.51 1.80
C ILE A 270 -13.27 -4.27 3.16
N MET A 271 -13.99 -4.62 4.21
CA MET A 271 -13.63 -4.21 5.58
C MET A 271 -12.40 -4.93 6.14
N ASP A 272 -12.08 -6.10 5.61
CA ASP A 272 -10.90 -6.89 5.97
C ASP A 272 -9.60 -6.15 5.62
N PHE A 273 -9.53 -5.54 4.42
CA PHE A 273 -8.40 -4.73 3.98
C PHE A 273 -8.43 -3.33 4.61
N SER A 274 -9.61 -2.72 4.73
CA SER A 274 -9.79 -1.44 5.42
C SER A 274 -9.18 -1.50 6.83
N GLY A 275 -9.56 -2.51 7.64
CA GLY A 275 -9.02 -2.67 8.99
C GLY A 275 -7.50 -2.91 9.04
N GLU A 276 -6.92 -3.58 8.04
CA GLU A 276 -5.47 -3.78 7.95
C GLU A 276 -4.74 -2.45 7.71
N TYR A 277 -5.20 -1.64 6.75
CA TYR A 277 -4.60 -0.35 6.45
C TYR A 277 -4.82 0.67 7.56
N PHE A 278 -5.99 0.66 8.22
CA PHE A 278 -6.24 1.44 9.44
C PHE A 278 -5.22 1.08 10.54
N PHE A 279 -5.02 -0.21 10.80
CA PHE A 279 -4.04 -0.67 11.79
C PHE A 279 -2.62 -0.21 11.44
N LEU A 280 -2.23 -0.25 10.16
CA LEU A 280 -0.94 0.24 9.70
C LEU A 280 -0.80 1.75 9.93
N SER A 281 -1.81 2.54 9.57
CA SER A 281 -1.86 3.99 9.79
C SER A 281 -1.65 4.33 11.28
N GLN A 282 -2.43 3.73 12.18
CA GLN A 282 -2.31 3.95 13.62
C GLN A 282 -0.94 3.57 14.18
N ARG A 283 -0.37 2.45 13.70
CA ARG A 283 0.95 1.98 14.14
C ARG A 283 2.09 2.89 13.68
N VAL A 284 1.99 3.46 12.48
CA VAL A 284 2.97 4.43 11.99
C VAL A 284 2.83 5.75 12.74
N GLY A 285 1.59 6.23 12.91
CA GLY A 285 1.30 7.50 13.58
C GLY A 285 1.74 7.55 15.04
N MET A 286 1.74 6.41 15.73
CA MET A 286 2.25 6.30 17.11
C MET A 286 3.70 6.82 17.28
N LYS A 287 4.52 6.80 16.22
CA LYS A 287 5.90 7.30 16.28
C LYS A 287 5.99 8.82 16.45
N ASN A 288 5.04 9.55 15.86
CA ASN A 288 4.96 11.01 15.93
C ASN A 288 4.22 11.52 17.18
N LEU A 289 3.64 10.63 17.98
CA LEU A 289 2.95 11.01 19.21
C LEU A 289 3.94 11.21 20.36
N GLU A 290 3.70 12.24 21.15
CA GLU A 290 4.44 12.56 22.37
C GLU A 290 3.51 12.56 23.60
N GLY A 291 4.11 12.45 24.78
CA GLY A 291 3.41 12.54 26.07
C GLY A 291 2.23 11.57 26.23
N PHE A 292 1.12 12.09 26.76
CA PHE A 292 -0.08 11.31 27.10
C PHE A 292 -0.76 10.68 25.87
N ALA A 293 -0.69 11.32 24.71
CA ALA A 293 -1.26 10.79 23.47
C ALA A 293 -0.57 9.48 23.05
N LYS A 294 0.75 9.39 23.24
CA LYS A 294 1.53 8.18 22.97
C LYS A 294 1.14 7.05 23.92
N VAL A 295 0.98 7.34 25.21
CA VAL A 295 0.56 6.36 26.23
C VAL A 295 -0.84 5.82 25.90
N LYS A 296 -1.79 6.70 25.55
CA LYS A 296 -3.13 6.30 25.12
C LYS A 296 -3.10 5.38 23.88
N SER A 297 -2.31 5.76 22.88
CA SER A 297 -2.15 4.96 21.65
C SER A 297 -1.51 3.59 21.94
N PHE A 298 -0.50 3.57 22.80
CA PHE A 298 0.16 2.34 23.23
C PHE A 298 -0.77 1.42 24.01
N LEU A 299 -1.58 1.98 24.92
CA LEU A 299 -2.58 1.22 25.65
C LEU A 299 -3.63 0.64 24.69
N SER A 300 -4.10 1.41 23.72
CA SER A 300 -5.02 0.92 22.68
C SER A 300 -4.40 -0.19 21.82
N LEU A 301 -3.11 -0.08 21.51
CA LEU A 301 -2.38 -1.12 20.79
C LEU A 301 -2.33 -2.42 21.60
N ILE A 302 -1.90 -2.37 22.86
CA ILE A 302 -1.75 -3.57 23.70
C ILE A 302 -3.10 -4.21 24.03
N THR A 303 -4.09 -3.40 24.39
CA THR A 303 -5.38 -3.92 24.86
C THR A 303 -6.24 -4.46 23.72
N CYS A 304 -6.25 -3.82 22.55
CA CYS A 304 -7.21 -4.18 21.50
C CYS A 304 -6.66 -4.11 20.07
N GLY A 305 -5.36 -3.81 19.89
CA GLY A 305 -4.75 -3.62 18.58
C GLY A 305 -5.46 -2.57 17.74
N TYR A 306 -5.80 -1.43 18.36
CA TYR A 306 -6.63 -0.37 17.78
C TYR A 306 -8.05 -0.82 17.38
N GLY A 307 -8.54 -1.89 18.00
CA GLY A 307 -9.85 -2.46 17.74
C GLY A 307 -9.92 -3.40 16.54
N GLU A 308 -8.80 -3.64 15.85
CA GLU A 308 -8.73 -4.48 14.65
C GLU A 308 -8.18 -5.89 14.92
N ARG A 309 -7.54 -6.11 16.07
CA ARG A 309 -6.86 -7.36 16.43
C ARG A 309 -7.36 -7.90 17.77
N PRO A 310 -8.43 -8.71 17.81
CA PRO A 310 -9.03 -9.18 19.07
C PRO A 310 -8.06 -10.01 19.92
N PHE A 311 -7.12 -10.76 19.31
CA PHE A 311 -6.14 -11.55 20.06
C PHE A 311 -5.20 -10.73 20.94
N TYR A 312 -5.01 -9.42 20.69
CA TYR A 312 -4.21 -8.57 21.57
C TYR A 312 -4.81 -8.50 22.97
N SER A 313 -6.15 -8.41 23.07
CA SER A 313 -6.83 -8.41 24.36
C SER A 313 -6.60 -9.71 25.13
N LEU A 314 -6.67 -10.87 24.47
CA LEU A 314 -6.40 -12.17 25.11
C LEU A 314 -4.98 -12.27 25.66
N PHE A 315 -3.97 -11.86 24.89
CA PHE A 315 -2.59 -11.88 25.36
C PHE A 315 -2.35 -10.87 26.48
N ALA A 316 -2.96 -9.68 26.41
CA ALA A 316 -2.88 -8.67 27.47
C ALA A 316 -3.56 -9.17 28.76
N SER A 317 -4.71 -9.84 28.66
CA SER A 317 -5.38 -10.49 29.79
C SER A 317 -4.51 -11.57 30.42
N LEU A 318 -3.92 -12.45 29.62
CA LEU A 318 -3.01 -13.48 30.14
C LEU A 318 -1.78 -12.88 30.83
N THR A 319 -1.22 -11.80 30.27
CA THR A 319 -0.11 -11.06 30.88
C THR A 319 -0.51 -10.43 32.20
N LEU A 320 -1.73 -9.87 32.30
CA LEU A 320 -2.25 -9.31 33.55
C LEU A 320 -2.41 -10.39 34.63
N VAL A 321 -3.03 -11.54 34.29
CA VAL A 321 -3.17 -12.69 35.20
C VAL A 321 -1.79 -13.16 35.69
N PHE A 322 -0.80 -13.19 34.81
CA PHE A 322 0.56 -13.56 35.18
C PHE A 322 1.22 -12.54 36.13
N LEU A 323 1.04 -11.24 35.87
CA LEU A 323 1.58 -10.17 36.72
C LEU A 323 0.92 -10.21 38.11
N CYS A 324 -0.41 -10.30 38.17
CA CYS A 324 -1.15 -10.37 39.44
C CYS A 324 -0.82 -11.64 40.22
N GLY A 325 -0.70 -12.79 39.57
CA GLY A 325 -0.24 -14.04 40.20
C GLY A 325 1.12 -13.91 40.85
N THR A 326 2.04 -13.20 40.19
CA THR A 326 3.38 -12.90 40.73
C THR A 326 3.29 -11.94 41.92
N LEU A 327 2.37 -10.97 41.92
CA LEU A 327 2.15 -10.08 43.07
C LEU A 327 1.51 -10.81 44.25
N TYR A 328 0.57 -11.74 44.02
CA TYR A 328 0.00 -12.58 45.08
C TYR A 328 1.04 -13.51 45.70
N MET A 329 1.99 -14.00 44.91
CA MET A 329 3.14 -14.72 45.43
C MET A 329 3.95 -13.87 46.43
N LEU A 330 4.14 -12.58 46.15
CA LEU A 330 4.93 -11.67 46.99
C LEU A 330 4.17 -11.18 48.24
N PHE A 331 2.90 -10.79 48.08
CA PHE A 331 2.09 -10.24 49.18
C PHE A 331 1.40 -11.31 50.02
N GLY A 332 1.22 -12.51 49.45
CA GLY A 332 0.59 -13.65 50.10
C GLY A 332 -0.93 -13.69 49.96
N VAL A 333 -1.47 -14.89 50.14
CA VAL A 333 -2.91 -15.18 50.17
C VAL A 333 -3.23 -16.05 51.38
N ASN A 334 -4.43 -15.91 51.93
CA ASN A 334 -4.88 -16.72 53.06
C ASN A 334 -5.69 -17.92 52.58
N ILE A 335 -5.30 -19.10 53.06
CA ILE A 335 -6.01 -20.35 52.84
C ILE A 335 -6.24 -21.02 54.19
N ASN A 336 -7.51 -21.27 54.53
CA ASN A 336 -7.91 -21.95 55.76
C ASN A 336 -7.32 -21.33 57.05
N GLY A 337 -7.05 -20.02 57.06
CA GLY A 337 -6.49 -19.31 58.21
C GLY A 337 -4.96 -19.15 58.17
N GLU A 338 -4.26 -19.82 57.26
CA GLU A 338 -2.81 -19.71 57.07
C GLU A 338 -2.46 -18.76 55.92
N VAL A 339 -1.55 -17.83 56.16
CA VAL A 339 -1.06 -16.90 55.13
C VAL A 339 0.12 -17.55 54.39
N ILE A 340 -0.10 -17.84 53.12
CA ILE A 340 0.90 -18.42 52.22
C ILE A 340 1.49 -17.29 51.36
N ALA A 341 2.73 -16.90 51.67
CA ALA A 341 3.52 -15.92 50.93
C ALA A 341 4.90 -16.49 50.63
N PHE A 342 5.44 -16.19 49.45
CA PHE A 342 6.77 -16.68 49.10
C PHE A 342 7.87 -15.90 49.81
N GLN A 343 8.69 -16.61 50.57
CA GLN A 343 9.87 -16.06 51.24
C GLN A 343 11.11 -16.83 50.78
N PRO A 344 11.96 -16.23 49.92
CA PRO A 344 13.15 -16.90 49.42
C PRO A 344 14.14 -17.16 50.55
N THR A 345 14.59 -18.41 50.69
CA THR A 345 15.63 -18.82 51.65
C THR A 345 16.84 -19.34 50.89
N PHE A 346 18.05 -19.28 51.48
CA PHE A 346 19.29 -19.76 50.86
C PHE A 346 19.21 -21.22 50.34
N THR A 347 18.38 -22.06 50.95
CA THR A 347 18.17 -23.47 50.58
C THR A 347 17.06 -23.68 49.54
N THR A 348 16.11 -22.76 49.42
CA THR A 348 14.96 -22.82 48.50
C THR A 348 14.74 -21.45 47.86
N PRO A 349 15.53 -21.11 46.82
CA PRO A 349 15.45 -19.82 46.15
C PRO A 349 14.22 -19.69 45.23
N LEU A 350 13.53 -20.79 44.94
CA LEU A 350 12.35 -20.84 44.07
C LEU A 350 11.12 -21.31 44.85
N PRO A 351 9.92 -20.83 44.50
CA PRO A 351 8.69 -21.27 45.14
C PRO A 351 8.37 -22.74 44.85
N PRO A 352 7.75 -23.46 45.79
CA PRO A 352 7.22 -24.80 45.53
C PRO A 352 6.20 -24.78 44.38
N PHE A 353 6.28 -25.75 43.47
CA PHE A 353 5.41 -25.81 42.29
C PHE A 353 3.91 -25.76 42.63
N ARG A 354 3.51 -26.42 43.73
CA ARG A 354 2.11 -26.44 44.19
C ARG A 354 1.59 -25.05 44.58
N GLU A 355 2.40 -24.26 45.27
CA GLU A 355 2.05 -22.90 45.69
C GLU A 355 2.07 -21.94 44.50
N LEU A 356 3.02 -22.15 43.58
CA LEU A 356 3.08 -21.41 42.31
C LEU A 356 1.77 -21.57 41.53
N VAL A 357 1.32 -22.80 41.31
CA VAL A 357 0.06 -23.09 40.62
C VAL A 357 -1.13 -22.44 41.34
N LEU A 358 -1.13 -22.45 42.66
CA LEU A 358 -2.18 -21.86 43.48
C LEU A 358 -2.28 -20.34 43.31
N TRP A 359 -1.18 -19.57 43.36
CA TRP A 359 -1.23 -18.12 43.19
C TRP A 359 -1.71 -17.71 41.79
N TYR A 360 -1.25 -18.41 40.75
CA TYR A 360 -1.72 -18.16 39.37
C TYR A 360 -3.17 -18.61 39.17
N HIS A 361 -3.60 -19.71 39.80
CA HIS A 361 -5.00 -20.12 39.79
C HIS A 361 -5.89 -19.09 40.48
N PHE A 362 -5.48 -18.56 41.64
CA PHE A 362 -6.19 -17.49 42.34
C PHE A 362 -6.32 -16.23 41.48
N SER A 363 -5.23 -15.84 40.80
CA SER A 363 -5.22 -14.75 39.82
C SER A 363 -6.23 -14.96 38.70
N LEU A 364 -6.24 -16.15 38.07
CA LEU A 364 -7.18 -16.49 37.00
C LEU A 364 -8.66 -16.42 37.46
N VAL A 365 -8.96 -16.94 38.66
CA VAL A 365 -10.30 -16.94 39.26
C VAL A 365 -10.75 -15.51 39.62
N THR A 366 -9.81 -14.68 40.07
CA THR A 366 -10.06 -13.27 40.42
C THR A 366 -10.30 -12.43 39.16
N PHE A 367 -9.45 -12.58 38.14
CA PHE A 367 -9.60 -11.95 36.82
C PHE A 367 -10.93 -12.30 36.14
N SER A 368 -11.34 -13.57 36.20
CA SER A 368 -12.61 -14.04 35.64
C SER A 368 -13.82 -13.73 36.52
N THR A 369 -13.62 -13.12 37.69
CA THR A 369 -14.66 -12.78 38.67
C THR A 369 -15.49 -13.98 39.16
N VAL A 370 -14.96 -15.21 39.07
CA VAL A 370 -15.65 -16.43 39.53
C VAL A 370 -15.66 -16.52 41.05
N GLY A 371 -14.53 -16.22 41.70
CA GLY A 371 -14.43 -16.09 43.15
C GLY A 371 -14.92 -17.28 43.97
N TYR A 372 -14.26 -18.45 43.87
CA TYR A 372 -14.64 -19.66 44.63
C TYR A 372 -14.67 -19.52 46.17
N GLY A 373 -14.10 -18.44 46.73
CA GLY A 373 -14.14 -18.15 48.17
C GLY A 373 -13.22 -19.02 49.04
N ASN A 374 -12.43 -19.90 48.44
CA ASN A 374 -11.47 -20.79 49.11
C ASN A 374 -10.10 -20.15 49.39
N VAL A 375 -9.79 -19.06 48.68
CA VAL A 375 -8.55 -18.29 48.83
C VAL A 375 -8.94 -16.85 49.05
N VAL A 376 -8.43 -16.22 50.11
CA VAL A 376 -8.77 -14.85 50.48
C VAL A 376 -7.52 -13.97 50.38
N PRO A 377 -7.58 -12.82 49.68
CA PRO A 377 -6.45 -11.91 49.61
C PRO A 377 -6.22 -11.24 50.97
N VAL A 378 -4.95 -11.07 51.35
CA VAL A 378 -4.55 -10.39 52.59
C VAL A 378 -3.53 -9.28 52.33
N GLY A 379 -3.51 -8.25 53.18
CA GLY A 379 -2.55 -7.15 53.06
C GLY A 379 -2.58 -6.49 51.68
N GLY A 380 -1.42 -6.38 51.03
CA GLY A 380 -1.28 -5.81 49.68
C GLY A 380 -2.09 -6.52 48.59
N SER A 381 -2.35 -7.83 48.75
CA SER A 381 -3.16 -8.62 47.81
C SER A 381 -4.61 -8.14 47.72
N LEU A 382 -5.15 -7.46 48.74
CA LEU A 382 -6.49 -6.88 48.69
C LEU A 382 -6.58 -5.83 47.57
N ILE A 383 -5.61 -4.91 47.53
CA ILE A 383 -5.56 -3.85 46.52
C ILE A 383 -5.36 -4.46 45.13
N VAL A 384 -4.42 -5.42 45.00
CA VAL A 384 -4.16 -6.11 43.74
C VAL A 384 -5.42 -6.80 43.21
N SER A 385 -6.15 -7.51 44.07
CA SER A 385 -7.38 -8.21 43.70
C SER A 385 -8.49 -7.25 43.26
N ALA A 386 -8.67 -6.12 43.95
CA ALA A 386 -9.65 -5.13 43.54
C ALA A 386 -9.34 -4.55 42.14
N PHE A 387 -8.08 -4.23 41.85
CA PHE A 387 -7.66 -3.77 40.53
C PHE A 387 -7.81 -4.85 39.46
N GLU A 388 -7.41 -6.09 39.77
CA GLU A 388 -7.51 -7.21 38.84
C GLU A 388 -8.96 -7.52 38.45
N MET A 389 -9.89 -7.49 39.40
CA MET A 389 -11.31 -7.70 39.11
C MET A 389 -11.87 -6.63 38.16
N VAL A 390 -11.57 -5.34 38.42
CA VAL A 390 -12.02 -4.24 37.57
C VAL A 390 -11.43 -4.36 36.16
N LEU A 391 -10.12 -4.59 36.07
CA LEU A 391 -9.45 -4.76 34.78
C LEU A 391 -9.91 -6.03 34.05
N GLY A 392 -10.23 -7.10 34.77
CA GLY A 392 -10.77 -8.34 34.22
C GLY A 392 -12.07 -8.12 33.46
N VAL A 393 -13.05 -7.48 34.12
CA VAL A 393 -14.34 -7.15 33.50
C VAL A 393 -14.16 -6.24 32.27
N VAL A 394 -13.30 -5.22 32.37
CA VAL A 394 -13.01 -4.31 31.26
C VAL A 394 -12.38 -5.06 30.08
N MET A 395 -11.39 -5.91 30.33
CA MET A 395 -10.69 -6.65 29.28
C MET A 395 -11.59 -7.67 28.58
N VAL A 396 -12.48 -8.34 29.32
CA VAL A 396 -13.50 -9.22 28.71
C VAL A 396 -14.43 -8.40 27.79
N GLY A 397 -14.88 -7.22 28.24
CA GLY A 397 -15.69 -6.32 27.41
C GLY A 397 -14.98 -5.85 26.14
N ILE A 398 -13.70 -5.49 26.24
CA ILE A 398 -12.86 -5.11 25.09
C ILE A 398 -12.71 -6.29 24.12
N TRP A 399 -12.45 -7.49 24.62
CA TRP A 399 -12.32 -8.68 23.77
C TRP A 399 -13.61 -8.97 23.01
N VAL A 400 -14.76 -9.00 23.70
CA VAL A 400 -16.06 -9.23 23.08
C VAL A 400 -16.38 -8.14 22.04
N SER A 401 -16.18 -6.86 22.39
CA SER A 401 -16.44 -5.73 21.50
C SER A 401 -15.60 -5.80 20.21
N THR A 402 -14.30 -6.07 20.33
CA THR A 402 -13.42 -6.22 19.16
C THR A 402 -13.72 -7.45 18.33
N LEU A 403 -14.12 -8.56 18.98
CA LEU A 403 -14.53 -9.78 18.29
C LEU A 403 -15.81 -9.56 17.50
N VAL A 404 -16.84 -8.94 18.10
CA VAL A 404 -18.09 -8.58 17.43
C VAL A 404 -17.82 -7.66 16.24
N ARG A 405 -17.07 -6.56 16.44
CA ARG A 405 -16.70 -5.64 15.36
C ARG A 405 -16.00 -6.36 14.20
N LYS A 406 -15.13 -7.34 14.50
CA LYS A 406 -14.43 -8.11 13.48
C LYS A 406 -15.36 -9.08 12.74
N MET A 407 -16.32 -9.69 13.44
CA MET A 407 -17.30 -10.59 12.83
C MET A 407 -18.33 -9.86 11.97
N THR A 408 -18.81 -8.70 12.40
CA THR A 408 -19.81 -7.92 11.63
C THR A 408 -19.24 -7.25 10.40
N ARG A 409 -17.91 -7.09 10.34
CA ARG A 409 -17.19 -6.50 9.20
C ARG A 409 -16.81 -7.53 8.12
N ASN A 410 -16.79 -8.82 8.46
CA ASN A 410 -16.51 -9.91 7.53
C ASN A 410 -17.80 -10.46 6.93
#